data_AF-A0A529Y3P8-F1
#
_entry.id   AF-A0A529Y3P8-F1
#
_cell.length_a   1.000
_cell.length_b   1.000
_cell.length_c   1.000
_cell.angle_alpha   90.00
_cell.angle_beta   90.00
_cell.angle_gamma   90.00
#
_symmetry.space_group_name_H-M   'P 1'
#
loop_
_entity.id
_entity.type
_entity.pdbx_description
1 polymer ?
#
loop_
_entity_poly.entity_id
_entity_poly.type
_entity_poly.pdbx_seq_one_letter_code
_entity_poly.pdbx_strand_id
1 'polypeptide(L)'
;MQQARAQAGYASPSDAARALRDINKNTLISHENGNRPLSRKAAEKYGRLFGVDPGWLLFNGSLGGDGAEAAPVHLAPSPVIIDVPIVSWISAGELGSQDSVVNLSDYPTIPTADLEEGEWIALRVDGPSMNKISPPDSIIFVNLRDKRLVTNGCYVISDETG
;
A
#
# COMPACT_ATOMS: atom_id res chain seq x y z
N MET A 1 18.59 6.84 14.62
CA MET A 1 17.88 5.55 14.87
C MET A 1 16.59 5.73 15.67
N GLN A 2 16.64 6.23 16.91
CA GLN A 2 15.45 6.37 17.78
C GLN A 2 14.32 7.20 17.14
N GLN A 3 14.67 8.29 16.47
CA GLN A 3 13.73 9.16 15.75
C GLN A 3 13.03 8.44 14.58
N ALA A 4 13.75 7.65 13.78
CA ALA A 4 13.15 6.88 12.68
C ALA A 4 12.12 5.86 13.18
N ARG A 5 12.42 5.17 14.28
CA ARG A 5 11.49 4.23 14.90
C ARG A 5 10.22 4.93 15.40
N ALA A 6 10.37 6.09 16.05
CA ALA A 6 9.24 6.85 16.59
C ALA A 6 8.31 7.33 15.47
N GLN A 7 8.86 7.78 14.33
CA GLN A 7 8.05 8.19 13.17
C GLN A 7 7.38 7.02 12.46
N ALA A 8 8.01 5.84 12.43
CA ALA A 8 7.39 4.61 11.97
C ALA A 8 6.25 4.11 12.89
N GLY A 9 5.94 4.85 13.98
CA GLY A 9 4.82 4.58 14.87
C GLY A 9 5.12 3.65 16.04
N TYR A 10 6.39 3.26 16.25
CA TYR A 10 6.76 2.33 17.32
C TYR A 10 7.28 3.07 18.55
N ALA A 11 6.59 2.90 19.68
CA ALA A 11 6.92 3.61 20.92
C ALA A 11 8.24 3.13 21.57
N SER A 12 8.59 1.85 21.41
CA SER A 12 9.81 1.28 21.98
C SER A 12 10.55 0.34 21.01
N PRO A 13 11.86 0.06 21.22
CA PRO A 13 12.59 -0.93 20.44
C PRO A 13 11.99 -2.34 20.56
N SER A 14 11.39 -2.65 21.72
CA SER A 14 10.71 -3.93 21.95
C SER A 14 9.44 -4.05 21.11
N ASP A 15 8.72 -2.94 20.94
CA ASP A 15 7.51 -2.84 20.15
C ASP A 15 7.82 -3.01 18.65
N ALA A 16 8.82 -2.26 18.16
CA ALA A 16 9.33 -2.41 16.80
C ALA A 16 9.80 -3.84 16.50
N ALA A 17 10.55 -4.49 17.40
CA ALA A 17 11.00 -5.87 17.22
C ALA A 17 9.87 -6.91 17.28
N ARG A 18 8.76 -6.60 17.98
CA ARG A 18 7.58 -7.47 18.04
C ARG A 18 6.75 -7.37 16.76
N ALA A 19 6.59 -6.17 16.22
CA ALA A 19 5.89 -5.91 14.97
C ALA A 19 6.71 -6.39 13.75
N LEU A 20 8.01 -6.09 13.74
CA LEU A 20 8.94 -6.40 12.66
C LEU A 20 9.77 -7.64 13.04
N ARG A 21 9.23 -8.83 12.73
CA ARG A 21 9.86 -10.13 13.04
C ARG A 21 11.27 -10.31 12.47
N ASP A 22 11.64 -9.50 11.49
CA ASP A 22 12.96 -9.53 10.85
C ASP A 22 14.06 -8.82 11.67
N ILE A 23 13.74 -8.15 12.78
CA ILE A 23 14.72 -7.42 13.60
C ILE A 23 14.91 -8.07 14.97
N ASN A 24 16.16 -8.30 15.35
CA ASN A 24 16.50 -8.69 16.72
C ASN A 24 16.48 -7.47 17.66
N LYS A 25 15.67 -7.54 18.73
CA LYS A 25 15.54 -6.51 19.76
C LYS A 25 16.89 -6.04 20.33
N ASN A 26 17.77 -6.96 20.72
CA ASN A 26 19.05 -6.62 21.35
C ASN A 26 19.98 -5.89 20.37
N THR A 27 19.95 -6.29 19.10
CA THR A 27 20.71 -5.63 18.04
C THR A 27 20.17 -4.22 17.78
N LEU A 28 18.84 -4.05 17.74
CA LEU A 28 18.21 -2.74 17.57
C LEU A 28 18.55 -1.78 18.72
N ILE A 29 18.42 -2.24 19.97
CA ILE A 29 18.79 -1.44 21.16
C ILE A 29 20.28 -1.07 21.13
N SER A 30 21.15 -2.00 20.73
CA SER A 30 22.60 -1.73 20.65
C SER A 30 22.94 -0.67 19.60
N HIS A 31 22.23 -0.65 18.46
CA HIS A 31 22.41 0.38 17.43
C HIS A 31 21.75 1.72 17.83
N GLU A 32 20.60 1.70 18.51
CA GLU A 32 19.95 2.92 19.03
C GLU A 32 20.79 3.62 20.09
N ASN A 33 21.41 2.86 21.00
CA ASN A 33 22.26 3.39 22.06
C ASN A 33 23.68 3.76 21.59
N GLY A 34 24.00 3.58 20.30
CA GLY A 34 25.35 3.85 19.76
C GLY A 34 26.44 2.89 20.24
N ASN A 35 26.07 1.79 20.91
CA ASN A 35 27.02 0.82 21.46
C ASN A 35 27.67 -0.04 20.36
N ARG A 36 27.10 -0.02 19.15
CA ARG A 36 27.64 -0.68 17.95
C ARG A 36 27.56 0.27 16.76
N PRO A 37 28.60 0.35 15.92
CA PRO A 37 28.55 1.12 14.69
C PRO A 37 27.51 0.51 13.73
N LEU A 38 26.72 1.38 13.10
CA LEU A 38 25.71 0.97 12.13
C LEU A 38 26.38 0.69 10.78
N SER A 39 26.29 -0.54 10.30
CA SER A 39 26.79 -0.89 8.96
C SER A 39 25.82 -0.46 7.87
N ARG A 40 26.31 -0.25 6.64
CA ARG A 40 25.47 0.09 5.46
C ARG A 40 24.30 -0.88 5.27
N LYS A 41 24.59 -2.18 5.35
CA LYS A 41 23.59 -3.25 5.23
C LYS A 41 22.53 -3.20 6.34
N ALA A 42 22.93 -2.85 7.56
CA ALA A 42 21.98 -2.68 8.67
C ALA A 42 21.11 -1.44 8.46
N ALA A 43 21.70 -0.33 8.00
CA ALA A 43 20.96 0.89 7.69
C ALA A 43 19.94 0.68 6.55
N GLU A 44 20.30 -0.02 5.48
CA GLU A 44 19.36 -0.39 4.40
C GLU A 44 18.18 -1.20 4.95
N LYS A 45 18.48 -2.18 5.81
CA LYS A 45 17.45 -3.00 6.45
C LYS A 45 16.51 -2.15 7.31
N TYR A 46 17.04 -1.26 8.14
CA TYR A 46 16.21 -0.39 8.98
C TYR A 46 15.46 0.67 8.17
N GLY A 47 16.08 1.21 7.12
CA GLY A 47 15.43 2.16 6.22
C GLY A 47 14.20 1.56 5.55
N ARG A 48 14.32 0.34 5.02
CA ARG A 48 13.18 -0.41 4.46
C ARG A 48 12.08 -0.67 5.49
N LEU A 49 12.46 -1.01 6.72
CA LEU A 49 11.49 -1.41 7.75
C LEU A 49 10.80 -0.21 8.44
N PHE A 50 11.46 0.95 8.46
CA PHE A 50 10.94 2.18 9.07
C PHE A 50 10.50 3.23 8.03
N GLY A 51 10.68 2.98 6.73
CA GLY A 51 10.30 3.92 5.67
C GLY A 51 11.18 5.16 5.56
N VAL A 52 12.42 5.11 6.06
CA VAL A 52 13.35 6.26 6.08
C VAL A 52 14.58 5.99 5.22
N ASP A 53 15.22 7.05 4.74
CA ASP A 53 16.46 6.91 3.97
C ASP A 53 17.59 6.23 4.78
N PRO A 54 18.24 5.17 4.23
CA PRO A 54 19.39 4.52 4.87
C PRO A 54 20.59 5.45 5.08
N GLY A 55 20.81 6.42 4.19
CA GLY A 55 21.85 7.43 4.35
C GLY A 55 21.59 8.30 5.58
N TRP A 56 20.36 8.79 5.76
CA TRP A 56 19.99 9.55 6.96
C TRP A 56 20.29 8.77 8.25
N LEU A 57 20.05 7.44 8.27
CA LEU A 57 20.38 6.58 9.41
C LEU A 57 21.88 6.41 9.65
N LEU A 58 22.70 6.29 8.60
CA LEU A 58 24.15 6.10 8.70
C LEU A 58 24.88 7.34 9.22
N PHE A 59 24.43 8.52 8.80
CA PHE A 59 25.09 9.77 9.11
C PHE A 59 24.45 10.49 10.30
N ASN A 60 23.52 9.83 11.00
CA ASN A 60 22.78 10.38 12.15
C ASN A 60 22.18 11.77 11.83
N GLY A 61 21.61 11.93 10.63
CA GLY A 61 21.08 13.21 10.15
C GLY A 61 22.13 14.23 9.65
N SER A 62 23.41 13.86 9.53
CA SER A 62 24.47 14.81 9.11
C SER A 62 24.70 14.91 7.60
N LEU A 63 24.00 14.13 6.76
CA LEU A 63 24.00 14.33 5.30
C LEU A 63 22.95 15.37 4.91
N GLY A 64 23.15 16.61 5.38
CA GLY A 64 22.49 17.80 4.87
C GLY A 64 23.52 18.63 4.12
N GLY A 65 23.87 18.22 2.90
CA GLY A 65 24.37 19.18 1.93
C GLY A 65 23.23 20.18 1.70
N ASP A 66 23.47 21.44 2.04
CA ASP A 66 22.56 22.58 1.98
C ASP A 66 21.45 22.64 3.05
N GLY A 67 21.84 23.08 4.25
CA GLY A 67 21.10 24.07 5.05
C GLY A 67 19.68 23.77 5.56
N ALA A 68 19.08 22.63 5.24
CA ALA A 68 17.83 22.19 5.81
C ALA A 68 18.11 21.33 7.04
N GLU A 69 17.56 21.70 8.20
CA GLU A 69 17.50 20.79 9.36
C GLU A 69 17.03 19.43 8.89
N ALA A 70 17.91 18.42 9.01
CA ALA A 70 17.75 17.12 8.40
C ALA A 70 16.69 16.29 9.14
N ALA A 71 15.43 16.62 8.90
CA ALA A 71 14.33 15.72 9.18
C ALA A 71 14.55 14.41 8.42
N PRO A 72 14.23 13.25 9.01
CA PRO A 72 14.28 11.97 8.30
C PRO A 72 13.43 12.05 7.03
N VAL A 73 14.09 11.94 5.88
CA VAL A 73 13.42 11.89 4.58
C VAL A 73 12.67 10.55 4.50
N HIS A 74 11.35 10.63 4.45
CA HIS A 74 10.52 9.46 4.19
C HIS A 74 10.70 9.08 2.72
N LEU A 75 11.11 7.83 2.49
CA LEU A 75 11.05 7.23 1.17
C LEU A 75 9.60 6.83 0.93
N ALA A 76 8.75 7.80 0.59
CA ALA A 76 7.48 7.45 -0.02
C ALA A 76 7.80 6.70 -1.32
N PRO A 77 7.27 5.49 -1.55
CA PRO A 77 7.39 4.87 -2.85
C PRO A 77 6.82 5.84 -3.89
N SER A 78 7.51 6.03 -5.02
CA SER A 78 6.94 6.75 -6.14
C SER A 78 5.60 6.09 -6.50
N PRO A 79 4.52 6.86 -6.70
CA PRO A 79 3.22 6.28 -7.04
C PRO A 79 3.38 5.47 -8.32
N VAL A 80 3.17 4.15 -8.22
CA VAL A 80 3.13 3.28 -9.39
C VAL A 80 1.79 3.53 -10.06
N ILE A 81 1.82 4.13 -11.25
CA ILE A 81 0.61 4.32 -12.07
C ILE A 81 0.35 3.00 -12.80
N ILE A 82 -0.82 2.40 -12.56
CA ILE A 82 -1.29 1.23 -13.29
C ILE A 82 -2.55 1.59 -14.09
N ASP A 83 -2.60 1.13 -15.33
CA ASP A 83 -3.78 1.26 -16.19
C ASP A 83 -4.75 0.11 -15.90
N VAL A 84 -5.92 0.44 -15.33
CA VAL A 84 -6.93 -0.56 -14.95
C VAL A 84 -8.06 -0.58 -15.96
N PRO A 85 -8.41 -1.72 -16.57
CA PRO A 85 -9.52 -1.82 -17.53
C PRO A 85 -10.89 -1.72 -16.84
N ILE A 86 -11.82 -0.95 -17.42
CA ILE A 86 -13.21 -0.88 -16.96
C ILE A 86 -14.01 -2.00 -17.60
N VAL A 87 -14.26 -3.09 -16.87
CA VAL A 87 -14.75 -4.34 -17.48
C VAL A 87 -16.26 -4.50 -17.49
N SER A 88 -17.03 -3.84 -16.61
CA SER A 88 -18.50 -3.95 -16.63
C SER A 88 -19.24 -2.89 -15.80
N TRP A 89 -20.57 -3.01 -15.83
CA TRP A 89 -21.54 -2.17 -15.14
C TRP A 89 -22.21 -2.96 -14.01
N ILE A 90 -22.24 -2.40 -12.79
CA ILE A 90 -22.99 -3.01 -11.68
C ILE A 90 -24.40 -2.45 -11.69
N SER A 91 -25.36 -3.22 -12.19
CA SER A 91 -26.80 -2.91 -12.12
C SER A 91 -27.41 -3.50 -10.86
N ALA A 92 -28.28 -2.74 -10.21
CA ALA A 92 -28.43 -2.86 -8.76
C ALA A 92 -29.84 -3.26 -8.30
N GLY A 93 -30.57 -4.02 -9.13
CA GLY A 93 -31.91 -4.49 -8.80
C GLY A 93 -32.54 -5.55 -9.71
N GLU A 94 -32.03 -5.78 -10.91
CA GLU A 94 -32.51 -6.82 -11.81
C GLU A 94 -31.34 -7.70 -12.27
N LEU A 95 -31.52 -9.03 -12.23
CA LEU A 95 -30.61 -9.99 -12.84
C LEU A 95 -30.76 -9.88 -14.37
N GLY A 96 -30.24 -8.78 -14.93
CA GLY A 96 -30.16 -8.57 -16.37
C GLY A 96 -29.00 -9.37 -16.94
N SER A 97 -29.23 -10.01 -18.09
CA SER A 97 -28.18 -10.66 -18.87
C SER A 97 -27.08 -9.64 -19.18
N GLN A 98 -25.90 -9.83 -18.59
CA GLN A 98 -24.70 -9.11 -18.99
C GLN A 98 -23.98 -9.97 -20.02
N ASP A 99 -23.59 -9.38 -21.15
CA ASP A 99 -22.79 -10.08 -22.15
C ASP A 99 -21.45 -10.47 -21.53
N SER A 100 -21.07 -11.75 -21.64
CA SER A 100 -19.83 -12.28 -21.10
C SER A 100 -18.63 -11.48 -21.62
N VAL A 101 -17.81 -10.97 -20.70
CA VAL A 101 -16.61 -10.17 -21.03
C VAL A 101 -15.54 -11.08 -21.64
N VAL A 102 -15.45 -11.10 -22.97
CA VAL A 102 -14.53 -11.99 -23.71
C VAL A 102 -13.16 -11.37 -24.04
N ASN A 103 -12.95 -10.06 -23.82
CA ASN A 103 -11.63 -9.43 -24.03
C ASN A 103 -11.46 -8.12 -23.24
N LEU A 104 -10.61 -8.12 -22.20
CA LEU A 104 -10.36 -6.93 -21.37
C LEU A 104 -9.58 -5.82 -22.11
N SER A 105 -8.94 -6.14 -23.25
CA SER A 105 -8.08 -5.24 -24.02
C SER A 105 -8.83 -4.14 -24.78
N ASP A 106 -10.13 -4.34 -25.04
CA ASP A 106 -10.96 -3.40 -25.82
C ASP A 106 -11.68 -2.38 -24.94
N TYR A 107 -11.51 -2.48 -23.61
CA TYR A 107 -12.17 -1.61 -22.65
C TYR A 107 -11.32 -0.38 -22.34
N PRO A 108 -11.96 0.79 -22.11
CA PRO A 108 -11.24 1.98 -21.67
C PRO A 108 -10.52 1.69 -20.36
N THR A 109 -9.26 2.11 -20.27
CA THR A 109 -8.47 2.01 -19.04
C THR A 109 -8.48 3.32 -18.26
N ILE A 110 -8.34 3.22 -16.94
CA ILE A 110 -8.18 4.37 -16.06
C ILE A 110 -6.80 4.31 -15.39
N PRO A 111 -5.95 5.33 -15.58
CA PRO A 111 -4.67 5.41 -14.90
C PRO A 111 -4.94 5.65 -13.41
N THR A 112 -4.46 4.73 -12.57
CA THR A 112 -4.67 4.76 -11.12
C THR A 112 -3.34 4.62 -10.40
N ALA A 113 -3.09 5.48 -9.41
CA ALA A 113 -1.89 5.43 -8.58
C ALA A 113 -2.14 4.66 -7.28
N ASP A 114 -1.05 4.19 -6.65
CA ASP A 114 -1.04 3.62 -5.29
C ASP A 114 -1.89 2.37 -5.09
N LEU A 115 -2.18 1.63 -6.16
CA LEU A 115 -2.76 0.30 -6.06
C LEU A 115 -1.68 -0.72 -5.68
N GLU A 116 -2.00 -1.56 -4.71
CA GLU A 116 -1.13 -2.67 -4.30
C GLU A 116 -0.95 -3.70 -5.42
N GLU A 117 0.06 -4.57 -5.28
CA GLU A 117 0.34 -5.62 -6.26
C GLU A 117 -0.87 -6.57 -6.38
N GLY A 118 -1.46 -6.63 -7.57
CA GLY A 118 -2.75 -7.28 -7.76
C GLY A 118 -3.11 -7.45 -9.23
N GLU A 119 -4.23 -8.14 -9.45
CA GLU A 119 -4.88 -8.17 -10.75
C GLU A 119 -6.16 -7.34 -10.63
N TRP A 120 -6.15 -6.14 -11.21
CA TRP A 120 -7.18 -5.14 -10.98
C TRP A 120 -8.16 -5.05 -12.14
N ILE A 121 -9.43 -4.89 -11.80
CA ILE A 121 -10.49 -4.47 -12.72
C ILE A 121 -11.23 -3.28 -12.13
N ALA A 122 -11.79 -2.45 -13.00
CA ALA A 122 -12.65 -1.33 -12.62
C ALA A 122 -14.10 -1.62 -13.05
N LEU A 123 -15.05 -1.27 -12.19
CA LEU A 123 -16.48 -1.46 -12.41
C LEU A 123 -17.18 -0.12 -12.24
N ARG A 124 -18.00 0.30 -13.21
CA ARG A 124 -18.79 1.53 -13.08
C ARG A 124 -20.17 1.20 -12.52
N VAL A 125 -20.57 1.93 -11.48
CA VAL A 125 -21.88 1.76 -10.85
C VAL A 125 -22.95 2.36 -11.76
N ASP A 126 -23.94 1.54 -12.12
CA ASP A 126 -25.11 1.97 -12.89
C ASP A 126 -26.38 1.88 -12.02
N GLY A 127 -27.01 3.02 -11.82
CA GLY A 127 -28.25 3.14 -11.04
C GLY A 127 -28.07 3.38 -9.52
N PRO A 128 -29.19 3.60 -8.80
CA PRO A 128 -29.18 4.24 -7.48
C PRO A 128 -29.03 3.30 -6.27
N SER A 129 -29.04 1.97 -6.44
CA SER A 129 -29.12 1.05 -5.29
C SER A 129 -27.88 1.09 -4.40
N MET A 130 -26.71 1.39 -4.96
CA MET A 130 -25.47 1.57 -4.20
C MET A 130 -25.31 2.98 -3.60
N ASN A 131 -26.27 3.90 -3.73
CA ASN A 131 -26.15 5.32 -3.33
C ASN A 131 -25.58 5.57 -1.93
N LYS A 132 -25.80 4.65 -0.97
CA LYS A 132 -25.27 4.79 0.39
C LYS A 132 -23.76 4.56 0.51
N ILE A 133 -23.16 3.86 -0.44
CA ILE A 133 -21.75 3.44 -0.42
C ILE A 133 -21.01 3.97 -1.65
N SER A 134 -21.62 3.86 -2.83
CA SER A 134 -21.07 4.32 -4.11
C SER A 134 -22.22 4.82 -4.99
N PRO A 135 -22.38 6.16 -5.14
CA PRO A 135 -23.39 6.75 -6.03
C PRO A 135 -23.22 6.32 -7.49
N PRO A 136 -24.25 6.52 -8.35
CA PRO A 136 -24.14 6.35 -9.80
C PRO A 136 -22.89 7.02 -10.37
N ASP A 137 -22.32 6.39 -11.40
CA ASP A 137 -21.08 6.79 -12.06
C ASP A 137 -19.80 6.70 -11.19
N SER A 138 -19.91 6.17 -9.97
CA SER A 138 -18.73 5.79 -9.18
C SER A 138 -17.97 4.65 -9.86
N ILE A 139 -16.65 4.62 -9.63
CA ILE A 139 -15.74 3.60 -10.13
C ILE A 139 -15.22 2.79 -8.96
N ILE A 140 -15.47 1.48 -9.01
CA ILE A 140 -15.06 0.53 -7.99
C ILE A 140 -13.88 -0.27 -8.53
N PHE A 141 -12.75 -0.21 -7.82
CA PHE A 141 -11.58 -1.03 -8.10
C PHE A 141 -11.67 -2.34 -7.34
N VAL A 142 -11.46 -3.45 -8.05
CA VAL A 142 -11.51 -4.80 -7.48
C VAL A 142 -10.22 -5.53 -7.79
N ASN A 143 -9.55 -6.02 -6.74
CA ASN A 143 -8.39 -6.89 -6.87
C ASN A 143 -8.87 -8.34 -6.99
N LEU A 144 -8.80 -8.93 -8.18
CA LEU A 144 -9.21 -10.31 -8.46
C LEU A 144 -8.37 -11.34 -7.69
N ARG A 145 -7.15 -10.98 -7.28
CA ARG A 145 -6.30 -11.84 -6.43
C ARG A 145 -6.72 -11.84 -4.96
N ASP A 146 -7.46 -10.82 -4.50
CA ASP A 146 -7.95 -10.80 -3.12
C ASP A 146 -9.16 -11.73 -2.97
N LYS A 147 -8.98 -12.78 -2.17
CA LYS A 147 -10.02 -13.76 -1.81
C LYS A 147 -10.35 -13.73 -0.32
N ARG A 148 -9.79 -12.79 0.43
CA ARG A 148 -9.96 -12.73 1.88
C ARG A 148 -11.32 -12.13 2.22
N LEU A 149 -12.16 -12.93 2.87
CA LEU A 149 -13.44 -12.44 3.40
C LEU A 149 -13.23 -11.78 4.77
N VAL A 150 -13.62 -10.52 4.88
CA VAL A 150 -13.71 -9.71 6.10
C VAL A 150 -15.15 -9.28 6.38
N THR A 151 -15.53 -9.23 7.66
CA THR A 151 -16.86 -8.75 8.05
C THR A 151 -17.09 -7.31 7.56
N ASN A 152 -18.27 -7.03 7.00
CA ASN A 152 -18.66 -5.74 6.40
C ASN A 152 -17.82 -5.30 5.18
N GLY A 153 -17.09 -6.22 4.54
CA GLY A 153 -16.45 -5.96 3.24
C GLY A 153 -17.46 -5.86 2.10
N CYS A 154 -17.08 -5.13 1.03
CA CYS A 154 -17.80 -5.14 -0.24
C CYS A 154 -17.21 -6.23 -1.13
N TYR A 155 -18.08 -7.01 -1.79
CA TYR A 155 -17.66 -8.14 -2.62
C TYR A 155 -18.33 -8.06 -3.98
N VAL A 156 -17.55 -8.42 -5.00
CA VAL A 156 -18.05 -8.72 -6.33
C VAL A 156 -18.00 -10.23 -6.50
N ILE A 157 -19.14 -10.81 -6.84
CA ILE A 157 -19.30 -12.25 -7.02
C ILE A 157 -19.79 -12.46 -8.45
N SER A 158 -19.11 -13.35 -9.17
CA SER A 158 -19.52 -13.87 -10.47
C SER A 158 -19.88 -15.34 -10.30
N ASP A 159 -20.87 -15.80 -11.07
CA ASP A 159 -21.26 -17.21 -11.10
C ASP A 159 -20.37 -18.01 -12.07
N GLU A 160 -20.73 -19.27 -12.33
CA GLU A 160 -19.99 -20.17 -13.23
C GLU A 160 -20.00 -19.75 -14.71
N THR A 161 -20.78 -18.73 -15.06
CA THR A 161 -20.94 -18.21 -16.42
C THR A 161 -20.02 -17.01 -16.72
N GLY A 162 -19.39 -16.43 -15.69
CA GLY A 162 -18.50 -15.28 -15.82
C GLY A 162 -19.25 -13.95 -15.81
#